data_AF-A0A515EQ75-F1
#
_entry.id   AF-A0A515EQ75-F1
#
_cell.length_a   1.000
_cell.length_b   1.000
_cell.length_c   1.000
_cell.angle_alpha   90.00
_cell.angle_beta   90.00
_cell.angle_gamma   90.00
#
_symmetry.space_group_name_H-M   'P 1'
#
loop_
_entity.id
_entity.type
_entity.pdbx_description
1 polymer ?
#
loop_
_entity_poly.entity_id
_entity_poly.type
_entity_poly.pdbx_seq_one_letter_code
_entity_poly.pdbx_strand_id
1 'polypeptide(L)'
;MTTVLSTRIDRTSSLRYFIHFDPGASDDPAWVVADESTGKWLGVIDTDYLLIPGNGFLYAIGRTNKIHTERRKYAVREGKVVEVTQPYLYVGLDTHTKIPIALLSGKDTGEVIAQIPKGEKIHVLLSEGDYLLVKSNFGLVGWFKTSASRESPDFDGIYFDGD
;
A
#
# COMPACT_ATOMS: atom_id res chain seq x y z
N MET A 1 -3.74 -23.03 -2.57
CA MET A 1 -2.36 -22.68 -2.97
C MET A 1 -1.87 -23.45 -4.20
N THR A 2 -1.30 -22.74 -5.19
CA THR A 2 -0.71 -23.29 -6.42
C THR A 2 0.66 -22.66 -6.69
N THR A 3 1.67 -23.44 -7.09
CA THR A 3 2.95 -22.88 -7.56
C THR A 3 2.75 -22.22 -8.92
N VAL A 4 3.03 -20.93 -9.01
CA VAL A 4 2.88 -20.17 -10.26
C VAL A 4 4.21 -19.92 -10.97
N LEU A 5 5.31 -19.92 -10.23
CA LEU A 5 6.62 -19.53 -10.75
C LEU A 5 7.76 -20.14 -9.93
N SER A 6 8.81 -20.57 -10.62
CA SER A 6 10.13 -20.81 -10.03
C SER A 6 11.08 -19.77 -10.64
N THR A 7 11.70 -18.94 -9.80
CA THR A 7 12.48 -17.79 -10.27
C THR A 7 13.58 -17.38 -9.30
N ARG A 8 14.39 -16.42 -9.75
CA ARG A 8 15.33 -15.67 -8.92
C ARG A 8 14.72 -14.30 -8.62
N ILE A 9 14.73 -13.91 -7.35
CA ILE A 9 14.32 -12.56 -6.94
C ILE A 9 15.43 -11.55 -7.28
N ASP A 10 16.70 -11.97 -7.19
CA ASP A 10 17.86 -11.27 -7.72
C ASP A 10 18.46 -12.08 -8.86
N ARG A 11 18.46 -11.54 -10.09
CA ARG A 11 18.99 -12.23 -11.28
C ARG A 11 20.48 -12.53 -11.17
N THR A 12 21.22 -11.76 -10.37
CA THR A 12 22.65 -11.94 -10.14
C THR A 12 22.95 -13.03 -9.11
N SER A 13 21.97 -13.38 -8.26
CA SER A 13 22.09 -14.46 -7.29
C SER A 13 21.88 -15.83 -7.93
N SER A 14 22.50 -16.87 -7.36
CA SER A 14 22.20 -18.26 -7.71
C SER A 14 20.96 -18.81 -6.99
N LEU A 15 20.52 -18.14 -5.91
CA LEU A 15 19.38 -18.56 -5.11
C LEU A 15 18.08 -18.50 -5.91
N ARG A 16 17.27 -19.56 -5.81
CA ARG A 16 15.98 -19.66 -6.46
C ARG A 16 14.86 -19.90 -5.45
N TYR A 17 13.66 -19.50 -5.85
CA TYR A 17 12.48 -19.52 -5.02
C TYR A 17 11.29 -20.04 -5.80
N PHE A 18 10.45 -20.81 -5.12
CA PHE A 18 9.09 -21.02 -5.57
C PHE A 18 8.22 -19.86 -5.11
N ILE A 19 7.38 -19.40 -6.02
CA ILE A 19 6.32 -18.43 -5.77
C ILE A 19 5.00 -19.18 -5.91
N HIS A 20 4.23 -19.18 -4.84
CA HIS A 20 2.91 -19.76 -4.83
C HIS A 20 1.86 -18.66 -4.71
N PHE A 21 0.72 -18.88 -5.35
CA PHE A 21 -0.46 -18.05 -5.21
C PHE A 21 -1.52 -18.81 -4.43
N ASP A 22 -2.13 -18.15 -3.46
CA ASP A 22 -3.35 -18.58 -2.82
C ASP A 22 -4.42 -17.52 -3.08
N PRO A 23 -5.57 -17.87 -3.69
CA PRO A 23 -6.64 -16.90 -3.87
C PRO A 23 -7.26 -16.43 -2.54
N GLY A 24 -7.03 -17.15 -1.43
CA GLY A 24 -7.62 -16.84 -0.14
C GLY A 24 -9.13 -17.11 -0.07
N ALA A 25 -9.68 -17.06 1.14
CA ALA A 25 -11.12 -16.94 1.32
C ALA A 25 -11.51 -15.45 1.23
N SER A 26 -12.78 -15.15 0.94
CA SER A 26 -13.32 -13.77 0.92
C SER A 26 -12.52 -12.77 0.06
N ASP A 27 -11.97 -13.20 -1.08
CA ASP A 27 -11.13 -12.35 -1.94
C ASP A 27 -9.90 -11.74 -1.23
N ASP A 28 -9.25 -12.52 -0.36
CA ASP A 28 -7.97 -12.20 0.30
C ASP A 28 -6.75 -12.88 -0.39
N PRO A 29 -6.32 -12.45 -1.59
CA PRO A 29 -5.21 -13.09 -2.29
C PRO A 29 -3.88 -12.94 -1.56
N ALA A 30 -3.12 -14.03 -1.54
CA ALA A 30 -1.82 -14.10 -0.88
C ALA A 30 -0.75 -14.77 -1.75
N TRP A 31 0.48 -14.29 -1.62
CA TRP A 31 1.64 -14.83 -2.31
C TRP A 31 2.64 -15.41 -1.32
N VAL A 32 2.94 -16.70 -1.47
CA VAL A 32 3.91 -17.40 -0.60
C VAL A 32 5.24 -17.52 -1.32
N VAL A 33 6.32 -17.14 -0.65
CA VAL A 33 7.69 -17.32 -1.12
C VAL A 33 8.32 -18.48 -0.36
N ALA A 34 8.80 -19.48 -1.09
CA ALA A 34 9.52 -20.62 -0.53
C ALA A 34 10.90 -20.78 -1.16
N ASP A 35 11.86 -21.26 -0.38
CA ASP A 35 13.18 -21.64 -0.87
C ASP A 35 13.07 -22.87 -1.79
N GLU A 36 13.60 -22.78 -3.01
CA GLU A 36 13.45 -23.85 -4.01
C GLU A 36 14.24 -25.12 -3.64
N SER A 37 15.36 -24.98 -2.93
CA SER A 37 16.25 -26.10 -2.62
C SER A 37 15.75 -26.95 -1.45
N THR A 38 15.06 -26.32 -0.50
CA THR A 38 14.60 -26.95 0.74
C THR A 38 13.08 -27.09 0.83
N GLY A 39 12.34 -26.36 -0.01
CA GLY A 39 10.88 -26.24 0.09
C GLY A 39 10.42 -25.42 1.29
N LYS A 40 11.35 -24.83 2.07
CA LYS A 40 11.03 -24.08 3.28
C LYS A 40 10.28 -22.80 2.94
N TRP A 41 9.17 -22.55 3.63
CA TRP A 41 8.44 -21.29 3.52
C TRP A 41 9.22 -20.15 4.17
N LEU A 42 9.36 -19.05 3.44
CA LEU A 42 10.10 -17.86 3.86
C LEU A 42 9.18 -16.72 4.29
N GLY A 43 7.96 -16.68 3.76
CA GLY A 43 6.93 -15.74 4.19
C GLY A 43 5.77 -15.61 3.20
N VAL A 44 4.79 -14.82 3.61
CA VAL A 44 3.54 -14.55 2.87
C VAL A 44 3.42 -13.05 2.65
N ILE A 45 2.89 -12.65 1.50
CA ILE A 45 2.58 -11.27 1.14
C ILE A 45 1.12 -11.21 0.69
N ASP A 46 0.27 -10.59 1.48
CA ASP A 46 -1.16 -10.40 1.16
C ASP A 46 -1.31 -9.23 0.19
N THR A 47 -1.59 -9.53 -1.07
CA THR A 47 -1.65 -8.53 -2.14
C THR A 47 -2.27 -9.09 -3.42
N ASP A 48 -2.94 -8.22 -4.16
CA ASP A 48 -3.52 -8.55 -5.47
C ASP A 48 -2.44 -8.89 -6.51
N TYR A 49 -1.35 -8.12 -6.53
CA TYR A 49 -0.28 -8.26 -7.52
C TYR A 49 1.09 -8.33 -6.88
N LEU A 50 1.85 -9.37 -7.24
CA LEU A 50 3.27 -9.48 -6.91
C LEU A 50 4.13 -9.26 -8.17
N LEU A 51 5.07 -8.32 -8.09
CA LEU A 51 6.04 -8.02 -9.14
C LEU A 51 7.44 -8.46 -8.71
N ILE A 52 8.14 -9.15 -9.62
CA ILE A 52 9.49 -9.67 -9.39
C ILE A 52 10.40 -9.19 -10.53
N PRO A 53 10.97 -7.98 -10.42
CA PRO A 53 11.79 -7.41 -11.49
C PRO A 53 13.17 -8.06 -11.62
N GLY A 54 13.62 -8.82 -10.61
CA GLY A 54 14.93 -9.47 -10.64
C GLY A 54 16.07 -8.63 -10.06
N ASN A 55 15.77 -7.60 -9.28
CA ASN A 55 16.74 -6.67 -8.67
C ASN A 55 16.98 -6.93 -7.17
N GLY A 56 16.59 -8.11 -6.67
CA GLY A 56 16.70 -8.47 -5.26
C GLY A 56 15.51 -8.06 -4.39
N PHE A 57 14.48 -7.45 -4.97
CA PHE A 57 13.27 -7.08 -4.25
C PHE A 57 12.01 -7.66 -4.91
N LEU A 58 10.98 -7.77 -4.07
CA LEU A 58 9.61 -8.06 -4.45
C LEU A 58 8.79 -6.79 -4.25
N TYR A 59 7.84 -6.53 -5.13
CA TYR A 59 6.94 -5.39 -5.02
C TYR A 59 5.50 -5.89 -5.00
N ALA A 60 4.71 -5.34 -4.09
CA ALA A 60 3.31 -5.69 -3.90
C ALA A 60 2.43 -4.49 -4.26
N ILE A 61 1.33 -4.74 -4.94
CA ILE A 61 0.29 -3.74 -5.23
C ILE A 61 -1.04 -4.37 -4.87
N GLY A 62 -1.72 -3.81 -3.88
CA GLY A 62 -3.06 -4.30 -3.55
C GLY A 62 -3.77 -3.48 -2.50
N ARG A 63 -5.06 -3.77 -2.34
CA ARG A 63 -5.95 -3.10 -1.38
C ARG A 63 -6.52 -4.05 -0.32
N THR A 64 -6.30 -5.36 -0.45
CA THR A 64 -6.74 -6.39 0.51
C THR A 64 -6.47 -6.00 1.97
N ASN A 65 -7.54 -5.91 2.75
CA ASN A 65 -7.55 -5.47 4.15
C ASN A 65 -6.92 -4.08 4.37
N LYS A 66 -7.09 -3.15 3.41
CA LYS A 66 -6.61 -1.76 3.44
C LYS A 66 -7.70 -0.77 3.03
N ILE A 67 -7.50 0.49 3.39
CA ILE A 67 -8.44 1.58 3.05
C ILE A 67 -8.16 2.24 1.68
N HIS A 68 -7.01 1.96 1.08
CA HIS A 68 -6.58 2.42 -0.24
C HIS A 68 -5.57 1.41 -0.82
N THR A 69 -5.36 1.45 -2.14
CA THR A 69 -4.34 0.61 -2.79
C THR A 69 -2.95 1.03 -2.33
N GLU A 70 -2.21 0.10 -1.74
CA GLU A 70 -0.86 0.33 -1.28
C GLU A 70 0.16 -0.29 -2.23
N ARG A 71 1.34 0.32 -2.29
CA ARG A 71 2.50 -0.17 -3.03
C ARG A 71 3.62 -0.43 -2.04
N ARG A 72 3.93 -1.70 -1.80
CA ARG A 72 4.89 -2.14 -0.78
C ARG A 72 6.10 -2.83 -1.41
N LYS A 73 7.20 -2.85 -0.67
CA LYS A 73 8.47 -3.41 -1.10
C LYS A 73 8.95 -4.43 -0.08
N TYR A 74 9.40 -5.60 -0.54
CA TYR A 74 9.89 -6.67 0.30
C TYR A 74 11.26 -7.17 -0.18
N ALA A 75 12.00 -7.77 0.73
CA ALA A 75 13.26 -8.47 0.46
C ALA A 75 13.26 -9.82 1.16
N VAL A 76 14.02 -10.78 0.62
CA VAL A 76 14.36 -11.98 1.39
C VAL A 76 15.64 -11.69 2.17
N ARG A 77 15.56 -11.71 3.50
CA ARG A 77 16.71 -11.53 4.42
C ARG A 77 16.72 -12.67 5.41
N GLU A 78 17.88 -13.32 5.55
CA GLU A 78 18.07 -14.42 6.52
C GLU A 78 17.02 -15.53 6.41
N GLY A 79 16.63 -15.87 5.17
CA GLY A 79 15.61 -16.88 4.90
C GLY A 79 14.19 -16.49 5.33
N LYS A 80 13.90 -15.20 5.39
CA LYS A 80 12.56 -14.65 5.65
C LYS A 80 12.21 -13.56 4.65
N VAL A 81 10.95 -13.52 4.23
CA VAL A 81 10.40 -12.35 3.54
C VAL A 81 10.18 -11.26 4.58
N VAL A 82 10.78 -10.09 4.36
CA VAL A 82 10.65 -8.93 5.24
C VAL A 82 10.23 -7.71 4.43
N GLU A 83 9.31 -6.93 4.97
CA GLU A 83 8.94 -5.65 4.39
C GLU A 83 10.10 -4.65 4.56
N VAL A 84 10.38 -3.91 3.49
CA VAL A 84 11.28 -2.76 3.52
C VAL A 84 10.40 -1.54 3.75
N THR A 85 10.25 -1.16 5.02
CA THR A 85 9.41 -0.04 5.45
C THR A 85 9.68 1.22 4.63
N GLN A 86 8.61 1.82 4.13
CA GLN A 86 8.65 3.12 3.46
C GLN A 86 8.25 4.21 4.46
N PRO A 87 8.84 5.41 4.40
CA PRO A 87 8.42 6.53 5.25
C PRO A 87 6.99 6.98 4.91
N TYR A 88 6.57 6.80 3.66
CA TYR A 88 5.25 7.16 3.16
C TYR A 88 4.77 6.09 2.18
N LEU A 89 3.46 5.83 2.15
CA LEU A 89 2.83 5.02 1.13
C LEU A 89 2.19 5.91 0.07
N TYR A 90 2.37 5.57 -1.20
CA TYR A 90 1.77 6.32 -2.30
C TYR A 90 0.29 5.93 -2.48
N VAL A 91 -0.59 6.92 -2.42
CA VAL A 91 -2.04 6.77 -2.62
C VAL A 91 -2.40 7.08 -4.06
N GLY A 92 -2.13 8.32 -4.52
CA GLY A 92 -2.37 8.74 -5.90
C GLY A 92 -3.84 8.77 -6.31
N LEU A 93 -4.73 9.21 -5.42
CA LEU A 93 -6.18 9.17 -5.62
C LEU A 93 -6.74 10.56 -5.92
N ASP A 94 -7.33 10.75 -7.10
CA ASP A 94 -8.21 11.87 -7.38
C ASP A 94 -9.60 11.60 -6.77
N THR A 95 -10.11 12.52 -5.97
CA THR A 95 -11.40 12.36 -5.26
C THR A 95 -12.04 13.72 -4.92
N HIS A 96 -13.19 13.69 -4.26
CA HIS A 96 -13.88 14.86 -3.75
C HIS A 96 -14.01 14.81 -2.22
N THR A 97 -14.06 15.99 -1.60
CA THR A 97 -14.33 16.12 -0.17
C THR A 97 -15.81 15.85 0.13
N LYS A 98 -16.09 15.00 1.12
CA LYS A 98 -17.46 14.74 1.60
C LYS A 98 -17.93 15.77 2.63
N ILE A 99 -16.98 16.40 3.31
CA ILE A 99 -17.16 17.46 4.31
C ILE A 99 -16.17 18.61 4.05
N PRO A 100 -16.37 19.82 4.60
CA PRO A 100 -15.33 20.83 4.61
C PRO A 100 -14.11 20.34 5.41
N ILE A 101 -12.91 20.56 4.88
CA ILE A 101 -11.65 20.16 5.53
C ILE A 101 -10.66 21.31 5.60
N ALA A 102 -9.75 21.23 6.58
CA ALA A 102 -8.60 22.11 6.70
C ALA A 102 -7.32 21.33 6.43
N LEU A 103 -6.48 21.83 5.51
CA LEU A 103 -5.15 21.29 5.28
C LEU A 103 -4.15 22.01 6.18
N LEU A 104 -3.27 21.25 6.83
CA LEU A 104 -2.26 21.76 7.76
C LEU A 104 -0.86 21.69 7.17
N SER A 105 0.02 22.62 7.55
CA SER A 105 1.43 22.60 7.15
C SER A 105 2.24 21.46 7.80
N GLY A 106 1.74 20.88 8.89
CA GLY A 106 2.36 19.78 9.63
C GLY A 106 1.31 18.81 10.20
N LYS A 107 1.76 17.62 10.61
CA LYS A 107 0.93 16.63 11.31
C LYS A 107 0.77 17.05 12.77
N ASP A 108 -0.45 17.03 13.28
CA ASP A 108 -0.88 17.44 14.65
C ASP A 108 -0.63 18.89 15.06
N THR A 109 0.51 19.44 14.65
CA THR A 109 0.96 20.79 14.92
C THR A 109 1.31 21.43 13.58
N GLY A 110 0.59 22.48 13.22
CA GLY A 110 0.71 23.13 11.92
C GLY A 110 -0.32 24.22 11.76
N GLU A 111 -0.04 25.17 10.88
CA GLU A 111 -0.97 26.22 10.51
C GLU A 111 -1.93 25.71 9.43
N VAL A 112 -3.14 26.27 9.42
CA VAL A 112 -4.08 26.04 8.33
C VAL A 112 -3.55 26.73 7.08
N ILE A 113 -3.20 25.95 6.06
CA ILE A 113 -2.72 26.47 4.77
C ILE A 113 -3.84 26.57 3.73
N ALA A 114 -4.92 25.80 3.90
CA ALA A 114 -6.07 25.83 3.01
C ALA A 114 -7.34 25.37 3.73
N GLN A 115 -8.46 26.03 3.41
CA GLN A 115 -9.80 25.60 3.75
C GLN A 115 -10.46 25.11 2.47
N ILE A 116 -10.85 23.84 2.43
CA ILE A 116 -11.42 23.20 1.24
C ILE A 116 -12.90 22.92 1.52
N PRO A 117 -13.83 23.57 0.80
CA PRO A 117 -15.26 23.29 0.90
C PRO A 117 -15.62 21.83 0.60
N LYS A 118 -16.82 21.43 1.00
CA LYS A 118 -17.43 20.16 0.60
C LYS A 118 -17.64 20.10 -0.91
N GLY A 119 -17.41 18.93 -1.51
CA GLY A 119 -17.62 18.64 -2.93
C GLY A 119 -16.49 19.09 -3.83
N GLU A 120 -15.40 19.62 -3.26
CA GLU A 120 -14.26 20.11 -4.03
C GLU A 120 -13.34 18.97 -4.45
N LYS A 121 -12.79 19.09 -5.65
CA LYS A 121 -11.83 18.13 -6.18
C LYS A 121 -10.48 18.29 -5.49
N ILE A 122 -9.92 17.17 -5.04
CA ILE A 122 -8.59 17.09 -4.42
C ILE A 122 -7.84 15.87 -4.94
N HIS A 123 -6.55 15.84 -4.65
CA HIS A 123 -5.69 14.69 -4.94
C HIS A 123 -4.98 14.23 -3.66
N VAL A 124 -5.21 12.99 -3.24
CA VAL A 124 -4.51 12.37 -2.12
C VAL A 124 -3.20 11.78 -2.63
N LEU A 125 -2.09 12.37 -2.21
CA LEU A 125 -0.75 12.02 -2.67
C LEU A 125 -0.21 10.80 -1.92
N LEU A 126 -0.10 10.93 -0.61
CA LEU A 126 0.60 9.99 0.27
C LEU A 126 -0.21 9.71 1.53
N SER A 127 0.06 8.57 2.16
CA SER A 127 -0.40 8.24 3.50
C SER A 127 0.76 7.95 4.44
N GLU A 128 0.57 8.30 5.71
CA GLU A 128 1.46 8.00 6.83
C GLU A 128 0.62 7.77 8.09
N GLY A 129 0.38 6.49 8.43
CA GLY A 129 -0.56 6.15 9.49
C GLY A 129 -1.94 6.76 9.22
N ASP A 130 -2.44 7.55 10.17
CA ASP A 130 -3.75 8.21 10.06
C ASP A 130 -3.70 9.56 9.32
N TYR A 131 -2.57 9.91 8.70
CA TYR A 131 -2.40 11.17 7.97
C TYR A 131 -2.36 10.95 6.47
N LEU A 132 -3.03 11.83 5.75
CA LEU A 132 -3.00 11.93 4.31
C LEU A 132 -2.33 13.25 3.91
N LEU A 133 -1.41 13.19 2.96
CA LEU A 133 -0.90 14.38 2.29
C LEU A 133 -1.79 14.66 1.10
N VAL A 134 -2.48 15.80 1.12
CA VAL A 134 -3.51 16.16 0.14
C VAL A 134 -3.09 17.41 -0.61
N LYS A 135 -3.30 17.39 -1.93
CA LYS A 135 -3.16 18.53 -2.82
C LYS A 135 -4.55 19.05 -3.21
N SER A 136 -4.80 20.34 -2.99
CA SER A 136 -6.03 21.01 -3.47
C SER A 136 -6.03 21.19 -4.99
N ASN A 137 -7.19 21.48 -5.58
CA ASN A 137 -7.28 21.80 -7.02
C ASN A 137 -6.42 23.00 -7.44
N PHE A 138 -6.22 23.98 -6.54
CA PHE A 138 -5.32 25.12 -6.78
C PHE A 138 -3.83 24.76 -6.66
N GLY A 139 -3.51 23.62 -6.05
CA GLY A 139 -2.14 23.11 -5.92
C GLY A 139 -1.48 23.34 -4.56
N LEU A 140 -2.23 23.73 -3.53
CA LEU A 140 -1.72 23.77 -2.16
C LEU A 140 -1.64 22.35 -1.60
N VAL A 141 -0.53 22.02 -0.94
CA VAL A 141 -0.26 20.66 -0.42
C VAL A 141 -0.12 20.71 1.09
N GLY A 142 -0.94 19.93 1.80
CA GLY A 142 -0.90 19.87 3.26
C GLY A 142 -1.42 18.57 3.83
N TRP A 143 -1.18 18.40 5.13
CA TRP A 143 -1.58 17.23 5.90
C TRP A 143 -3.03 17.32 6.36
N PHE A 144 -3.70 16.18 6.33
CA PHE A 144 -5.03 16.00 6.87
C PHE A 144 -5.05 14.71 7.68
N LYS A 145 -5.56 14.76 8.92
CA LYS A 145 -5.75 13.57 9.74
C LYS A 145 -7.09 12.94 9.38
N THR A 146 -7.08 11.74 8.82
CA THR A 146 -8.32 11.06 8.43
C THR A 146 -9.01 10.47 9.65
N SER A 147 -10.34 10.51 9.62
CA SER A 147 -11.19 9.82 10.60
C SER A 147 -11.47 8.39 10.14
N ALA A 148 -10.44 7.69 9.65
CA ALA A 148 -10.60 6.43 8.90
C ALA A 148 -11.47 5.43 9.69
N SER A 149 -12.65 5.16 9.13
CA SER A 149 -13.57 4.10 9.54
C SER A 149 -13.64 3.05 8.41
N ARG A 150 -14.55 2.07 8.48
CA ARG A 150 -14.78 1.12 7.37
C ARG A 150 -15.07 1.85 6.05
N GLU A 151 -15.71 3.02 6.11
CA GLU A 151 -15.80 3.97 4.99
C GLU A 151 -15.31 5.34 5.45
N SER A 152 -14.52 6.05 4.63
CA SER A 152 -14.09 7.39 4.98
C SER A 152 -15.28 8.37 4.94
N PRO A 153 -15.53 9.11 6.03
CA PRO A 153 -16.47 10.22 6.01
C PRO A 153 -15.87 11.48 5.35
N ASP A 154 -14.56 11.47 5.09
CA ASP A 154 -13.79 12.63 4.65
C ASP A 154 -13.76 12.72 3.11
N PHE A 155 -13.57 11.58 2.44
CA PHE A 155 -13.34 11.49 0.99
C PHE A 155 -14.08 10.32 0.34
N ASP A 156 -14.43 10.46 -0.93
CA ASP A 156 -14.87 9.32 -1.75
C ASP A 156 -13.68 8.38 -2.07
N GLY A 157 -13.96 7.09 -2.27
CA GLY A 157 -12.96 6.10 -2.71
C GLY A 157 -11.98 5.61 -1.64
N ILE A 158 -12.00 6.17 -0.44
CA ILE A 158 -11.26 5.68 0.74
C ILE A 158 -12.21 4.88 1.62
N TYR A 159 -12.00 3.56 1.70
CA TYR A 159 -12.82 2.62 2.46
C TYR A 159 -12.06 1.30 2.63
N PHE A 160 -12.29 0.62 3.75
CA PHE A 160 -11.68 -0.66 4.05
C PHE A 160 -12.22 -1.75 3.11
N ASP A 161 -11.30 -2.43 2.44
CA ASP A 161 -11.57 -3.48 1.45
C ASP A 161 -11.19 -4.83 2.04
N GLY A 162 -12.13 -5.45 2.75
CA GLY A 162 -11.91 -6.70 3.49
C GLY A 162 -13.06 -6.98 4.47
N ASP A 163 -13.00 -8.14 5.13
CA ASP A 163 -14.01 -8.57 6.11
C ASP A 163 -13.84 -7.90 7.47
#